data_AF-A0A8H4A755-F1
#
_entry.id   AF-A0A8H4A755-F1
#
_cell.length_a   1.000
_cell.length_b   1.000
_cell.length_c   1.000
_cell.angle_alpha   90.00
_cell.angle_beta   90.00
_cell.angle_gamma   90.00
#
_symmetry.space_group_name_H-M   'P 1'
#
loop_
_entity.id
_entity.type
_entity.pdbx_description
1 polymer ?
#
loop_
_entity_poly.entity_id
_entity_poly.type
_entity_poly.pdbx_seq_one_letter_code
_entity_poly.pdbx_strand_id
1 'polypeptide(L)'
;MEVWLPVISTSDLLVSNLGRIKNKKGKHDNRAVNLEWVTSKENAERTVFRNPSKSRSRKVVQMSLDGNVVQIWDSITLASNTLSIVMSNISRCCSGRLNTAKRWRWMYYEDYIEQDSNEEWREIEINSRKFKVSSLGRVRLPNGLITKGFLDAGYFRVAREKYRVHRLVALAFCLKEKGKEYVNHVDGDPSNNKASNLE
;
A
#
# COMPACT_ATOMS: atom_id res chain seq x y z
N MET A 1 60.76 -22.81 10.65
CA MET A 1 60.41 -21.88 11.75
C MET A 1 58.91 -21.68 11.69
N GLU A 2 58.19 -22.58 12.36
CA GLU A 2 56.74 -22.53 12.50
C GLU A 2 56.40 -21.59 13.66
N VAL A 3 55.60 -20.57 13.38
CA VAL A 3 55.10 -19.62 14.39
C VAL A 3 53.70 -20.06 14.77
N TRP A 4 53.56 -20.55 15.99
CA TRP A 4 52.28 -20.89 16.61
C TRP A 4 51.45 -19.62 16.81
N LEU A 5 50.26 -19.54 16.21
CA LEU A 5 49.25 -18.57 16.59
C LEU A 5 48.55 -19.08 17.87
N PRO A 6 48.32 -18.23 18.89
CA PRO A 6 47.68 -18.66 20.12
C PRO A 6 46.20 -19.00 19.89
N VAL A 7 45.81 -20.17 20.38
CA VAL A 7 44.42 -20.61 20.50
C VAL A 7 43.74 -19.70 21.53
N ILE A 8 42.88 -18.80 21.08
CA ILE A 8 42.08 -17.95 21.96
C ILE A 8 40.93 -18.81 22.50
N SER A 9 40.94 -19.01 23.82
CA SER A 9 39.89 -19.70 24.60
C SER A 9 38.53 -19.07 24.34
N THR A 10 37.54 -19.90 23.98
CA THR A 10 36.16 -19.49 23.62
C THR A 10 35.29 -19.14 24.84
N SER A 11 35.85 -18.55 25.90
CA SER A 11 35.14 -18.35 27.18
C SER A 11 34.98 -16.90 27.65
N ASP A 12 35.53 -15.88 26.97
CA ASP A 12 35.49 -14.48 27.48
C ASP A 12 35.13 -13.42 26.43
N LEU A 13 34.02 -13.60 25.70
CA LEU A 13 33.34 -12.48 25.05
C LEU A 13 31.87 -12.49 25.41
N LEU A 14 31.52 -11.58 26.33
CA LEU A 14 30.15 -11.18 26.64
C LEU A 14 29.41 -10.84 25.34
N VAL A 15 28.54 -11.74 24.88
CA VAL A 15 27.58 -11.50 23.78
C VAL A 15 26.46 -10.61 24.30
N SER A 16 26.75 -9.36 24.63
CA SER A 16 25.75 -8.39 25.10
C SER A 16 25.65 -7.12 24.25
N ASN A 17 26.28 -7.10 23.07
CA ASN A 17 26.12 -5.98 22.14
C ASN A 17 26.22 -6.40 20.67
N LEU A 18 25.40 -7.38 20.24
CA LEU A 18 25.17 -7.60 18.82
C LEU A 18 24.45 -6.35 18.26
N GLY A 19 25.22 -5.47 17.62
CA GLY A 19 24.71 -4.28 16.96
C GLY A 19 23.64 -4.62 15.93
N ARG A 20 22.79 -3.65 15.58
CA ARG A 20 21.80 -3.86 14.53
C ARG A 20 22.48 -3.76 13.16
N ILE A 21 22.19 -4.73 12.29
CA ILE A 21 22.65 -4.73 10.90
C ILE A 21 21.63 -3.95 10.06
N LYS A 22 22.10 -2.97 9.28
CA LYS A 22 21.25 -2.16 8.39
C LYS A 22 21.62 -2.37 6.93
N ASN A 23 20.60 -2.45 6.08
CA ASN A 23 20.75 -2.51 4.64
C ASN A 23 20.81 -1.10 4.03
N LYS A 24 21.88 -0.82 3.28
CA LYS A 24 22.13 0.46 2.60
C LYS A 24 21.23 0.71 1.38
N LYS A 25 20.72 -0.34 0.73
CA LYS A 25 20.00 -0.28 -0.55
C LYS A 25 18.50 -0.63 -0.46
N GLY A 26 17.97 -0.88 0.74
CA GLY A 26 16.56 -1.21 0.98
C GLY A 26 16.34 -2.64 1.46
N LYS A 27 15.11 -3.02 1.80
CA LYS A 27 14.82 -4.28 2.51
C LYS A 27 15.03 -5.56 1.68
N HIS A 28 15.32 -5.43 0.39
CA HIS A 28 15.29 -6.54 -0.57
C HIS A 28 16.66 -6.96 -1.12
N ASP A 29 17.76 -6.22 -0.84
CA ASP A 29 19.11 -6.53 -1.37
C ASP A 29 20.10 -6.91 -0.25
N ASN A 30 20.01 -8.14 0.27
CA ASN A 30 20.72 -8.59 1.48
C ASN A 30 22.16 -9.10 1.23
N ARG A 31 22.82 -8.69 0.14
CA ARG A 31 24.24 -9.01 -0.06
C ARG A 31 25.08 -8.39 1.05
N ALA A 32 26.11 -9.09 1.52
CA ALA A 32 26.96 -8.66 2.64
C ALA A 32 27.57 -7.26 2.44
N VAL A 33 27.90 -6.90 1.18
CA VAL A 33 28.40 -5.57 0.80
C VAL A 33 27.43 -4.42 1.10
N ASN A 34 26.14 -4.73 1.22
CA ASN A 34 25.08 -3.76 1.49
C ASN A 34 24.70 -3.68 2.97
N LEU A 35 25.37 -4.46 3.84
CA LEU A 35 25.10 -4.52 5.27
C LEU A 35 26.22 -3.81 6.04
N GLU A 36 25.85 -2.92 6.95
CA GLU A 36 26.79 -2.32 7.91
C GLU A 36 26.31 -2.50 9.35
N TRP A 37 27.27 -2.66 10.26
CA TRP A 37 27.05 -2.62 11.69
C TRP A 37 26.86 -1.16 12.11
N VAL A 38 25.75 -0.88 12.79
CA VAL A 38 25.48 0.45 13.33
C VAL A 38 24.98 0.33 14.76
N THR A 39 25.33 1.31 15.59
CA THR A 39 24.71 1.43 16.91
C THR A 39 23.27 1.96 16.78
N SER A 40 22.43 1.66 17.78
CA SER A 40 21.05 2.16 17.82
C SER A 40 20.98 3.70 17.79
N LYS A 41 21.96 4.37 18.41
CA LYS A 41 22.07 5.83 18.46
C LYS A 41 22.45 6.43 17.10
N GLU A 42 23.49 5.92 16.46
CA GLU A 42 23.90 6.38 15.12
C GLU A 42 22.82 6.16 14.06
N ASN A 43 22.08 5.04 14.14
CA ASN A 43 20.97 4.78 13.23
C ASN A 43 19.81 5.77 13.44
N ALA A 44 19.54 6.19 14.69
CA ALA A 44 18.52 7.19 14.99
C ALA A 44 18.95 8.58 14.53
N GLU A 45 20.19 9.01 14.81
CA GLU A 45 20.74 10.31 14.44
C GLU A 45 20.80 10.50 12.91
N ARG A 46 21.15 9.46 12.15
CA ARG A 46 21.13 9.50 10.67
C ARG A 46 19.71 9.56 10.07
N THR A 47 18.67 9.22 10.82
CA THR A 47 17.27 9.38 10.36
C THR A 47 16.70 10.79 10.59
N VAL A 48 17.44 11.66 11.30
CA VAL A 48 17.00 13.03 11.60
C VAL A 48 17.15 13.97 10.40
N PHE A 49 18.07 13.68 9.46
CA PHE A 49 18.10 14.32 8.13
C PHE A 49 16.97 13.75 7.26
N ARG A 50 15.76 14.20 7.59
CA ARG A 50 14.51 13.80 6.97
C ARG A 50 14.54 14.25 5.51
N ASN A 51 14.52 13.28 4.59
CA ASN A 51 14.35 13.55 3.17
C ASN A 51 13.09 14.44 2.97
N PRO A 52 13.19 15.64 2.36
CA PRO A 52 12.05 16.56 2.17
C PRO A 52 10.86 15.90 1.45
N SER A 53 11.12 14.83 0.68
CA SER A 53 10.12 14.03 -0.02
C SER A 53 9.22 13.16 0.87
N LYS A 54 9.48 13.08 2.19
CA LYS A 54 8.63 12.36 3.17
C LYS A 54 7.91 13.31 4.13
N SER A 55 7.31 14.38 3.62
CA SER A 55 6.24 15.04 4.38
C SER A 55 5.14 14.02 4.68
N ARG A 56 4.68 13.97 5.94
CA ARG A 56 3.53 13.15 6.35
C ARG A 56 2.19 13.77 5.90
N SER A 57 2.22 14.98 5.32
CA SER A 57 1.01 15.66 4.85
C SER A 57 0.51 15.03 3.56
N ARG A 58 -0.58 14.25 3.67
CA ARG A 58 -1.34 13.79 2.50
C ARG A 58 -2.36 14.84 2.11
N LYS A 59 -2.48 15.11 0.82
CA LYS A 59 -3.51 16.02 0.29
C LYS A 59 -4.89 15.38 0.47
N VAL A 60 -5.92 16.19 0.62
CA VAL A 60 -7.30 15.71 0.75
C VAL A 60 -8.25 16.49 -0.16
N VAL A 61 -9.27 15.80 -0.65
CA VAL A 61 -10.32 16.35 -1.50
C VAL A 61 -11.58 16.49 -0.68
N GLN A 62 -12.11 17.70 -0.64
CA GLN A 62 -13.42 18.02 -0.12
C GLN A 62 -14.45 17.93 -1.24
N MET A 63 -15.52 17.19 -1.00
CA MET A 63 -16.57 16.94 -1.99
C MET A 63 -17.96 17.21 -1.42
N SER A 64 -18.88 17.65 -2.28
CA SER A 64 -20.30 17.74 -1.96
C SER A 64 -20.90 16.37 -1.67
N LEU A 65 -22.12 16.33 -1.11
CA LEU A 65 -22.84 15.08 -0.90
C LEU A 65 -23.17 14.37 -2.22
N ASP A 66 -23.31 15.12 -3.31
CA ASP A 66 -23.58 14.61 -4.66
C ASP A 66 -22.32 14.09 -5.36
N GLY A 67 -21.14 14.25 -4.73
CA GLY A 67 -19.88 13.73 -5.25
C GLY A 67 -19.08 14.72 -6.10
N ASN A 68 -19.47 15.99 -6.17
CA ASN A 68 -18.71 17.01 -6.89
C ASN A 68 -17.54 17.51 -6.05
N VAL A 69 -16.37 17.71 -6.68
CA VAL A 69 -15.21 18.30 -6.01
C VAL A 69 -15.48 19.77 -5.72
N VAL A 70 -15.28 20.15 -4.46
CA VAL A 70 -15.38 21.53 -4.01
C VAL A 70 -13.99 22.15 -3.92
N GLN A 71 -13.06 21.43 -3.26
CA GLN A 71 -11.71 21.95 -3.06
C GLN A 71 -10.70 20.82 -2.77
N ILE A 72 -9.46 21.03 -3.20
CA ILE A 72 -8.32 20.17 -2.85
C ILE A 72 -7.44 20.94 -1.87
N TRP A 73 -7.08 20.27 -0.78
CA TRP A 73 -6.28 20.82 0.30
C TRP A 73 -4.93 20.12 0.35
N ASP A 74 -3.86 20.89 0.55
CA ASP A 74 -2.51 20.32 0.64
C ASP A 74 -2.32 19.45 1.90
N SER A 75 -3.18 19.60 2.91
CA SER A 75 -3.21 18.73 4.09
C SER A 75 -4.55 18.75 4.83
N ILE A 76 -4.81 17.71 5.61
CA ILE A 76 -5.91 17.69 6.60
C ILE A 76 -5.82 18.86 7.56
N THR A 77 -4.60 19.25 7.98
CA THR A 77 -4.39 20.37 8.90
C THR A 77 -4.90 21.69 8.32
N LEU A 78 -4.59 21.95 7.04
CA LEU A 78 -5.03 23.16 6.35
C LEU A 78 -6.56 23.20 6.23
N ALA A 79 -7.17 22.08 5.83
CA ALA A 79 -8.62 21.94 5.76
C ALA A 79 -9.31 22.13 7.12
N SER A 80 -8.75 21.49 8.16
CA SER A 80 -9.22 21.55 9.55
C SER A 80 -9.24 22.97 10.07
N ASN A 81 -8.13 23.70 9.92
CA ASN A 81 -7.99 25.07 10.44
C ASN A 81 -8.91 26.04 9.69
N THR A 82 -9.03 25.90 8.38
CA THR A 82 -9.84 26.81 7.56
C THR A 82 -11.34 26.61 7.76
N LEU A 83 -11.78 25.35 7.90
CA LEU A 83 -13.19 25.00 8.03
C LEU A 83 -13.64 24.80 9.48
N SER A 84 -12.72 24.92 10.45
CA SER A 84 -12.94 24.59 11.86
C SER A 84 -13.57 23.20 12.03
N ILE A 85 -12.96 22.18 11.41
CA ILE A 85 -13.40 20.78 11.47
C ILE A 85 -12.34 19.98 12.20
N VAL A 86 -12.72 19.12 13.14
CA VAL A 86 -11.78 18.25 13.85
C VAL A 86 -11.04 17.34 12.86
N MET A 87 -9.71 17.42 12.82
CA MET A 87 -8.84 16.64 11.93
C MET A 87 -9.14 15.13 11.95
N SER A 88 -9.43 14.57 13.12
CA SER A 88 -9.74 13.15 13.29
C SER A 88 -11.02 12.75 12.54
N ASN A 89 -11.99 13.65 12.41
CA ASN A 89 -13.21 13.40 11.65
C ASN A 89 -12.96 13.41 10.15
N ILE A 90 -12.14 14.36 9.64
CA ILE A 90 -11.71 14.36 8.24
C ILE A 90 -10.97 13.06 7.90
N SER A 91 -10.02 12.65 8.76
CA SER A 91 -9.26 11.42 8.54
C SER A 91 -10.15 10.17 8.59
N ARG A 92 -11.07 10.08 9.55
CA ARG A 92 -12.06 9.00 9.63
C ARG A 92 -12.94 8.95 8.38
N CYS A 93 -13.33 10.10 7.85
CA CYS A 93 -14.06 10.18 6.57
C CYS A 93 -13.23 9.62 5.41
N CYS A 94 -11.97 10.05 5.27
CA CYS A 94 -11.08 9.56 4.22
C CYS A 94 -10.85 8.03 4.32
N SER A 95 -10.90 7.45 5.52
CA SER A 95 -10.81 6.00 5.74
C SER A 95 -12.13 5.24 5.64
N GLY A 96 -13.25 5.91 5.33
CA GLY A 96 -14.59 5.31 5.25
C GLY A 96 -15.22 4.92 6.59
N ARG A 97 -14.66 5.36 7.72
CA ARG A 97 -15.22 5.13 9.08
C ARG A 97 -16.31 6.13 9.45
N LEU A 98 -16.35 7.27 8.76
CA LEU A 98 -17.41 8.26 8.84
C LEU A 98 -17.86 8.59 7.41
N ASN A 99 -19.16 8.83 7.23
CA ASN A 99 -19.70 9.15 5.91
C ASN A 99 -19.46 10.62 5.53
N THR A 100 -19.49 11.52 6.51
CA THR A 100 -19.29 12.95 6.31
C THR A 100 -18.65 13.61 7.53
N ALA A 101 -17.98 14.74 7.30
CA ALA A 101 -17.56 15.67 8.36
C ALA A 101 -18.06 17.08 8.00
N LYS A 102 -18.84 17.68 8.89
CA LYS A 102 -19.50 18.99 8.68
C LYS A 102 -20.30 19.05 7.37
N ARG A 103 -20.97 17.94 7.01
CA ARG A 103 -21.78 17.77 5.79
C ARG A 103 -21.00 17.67 4.46
N TRP A 104 -19.69 17.50 4.51
CA TRP A 104 -18.84 17.25 3.34
C TRP A 104 -18.33 15.81 3.33
N ARG A 105 -18.14 15.26 2.13
CA ARG A 105 -17.38 14.02 1.93
C ARG A 105 -15.89 14.37 1.81
N TRP A 106 -15.04 13.47 2.30
CA TRP A 106 -13.60 13.66 2.31
C TRP A 106 -12.92 12.41 1.80
N MET A 107 -11.92 12.59 0.94
CA MET A 107 -11.11 11.53 0.37
C MET A 107 -9.65 11.98 0.33
N TYR A 108 -8.70 11.06 0.42
CA TYR A 108 -7.33 11.44 0.12
C TYR A 108 -7.20 11.76 -1.37
N TYR A 109 -6.38 12.76 -1.71
CA TYR A 109 -6.16 13.13 -3.11
C TYR A 109 -5.65 11.97 -3.93
N GLU A 110 -4.80 11.10 -3.35
CA GLU A 110 -4.32 9.89 -4.02
C GLU A 110 -5.46 8.95 -4.41
N ASP A 111 -6.47 8.78 -3.55
CA ASP A 111 -7.62 7.93 -3.84
C ASP A 111 -8.58 8.59 -4.86
N TYR A 112 -8.59 9.92 -4.92
CA TYR A 112 -9.37 10.70 -5.89
C TYR A 112 -8.74 10.71 -7.30
N ILE A 113 -7.44 10.95 -7.43
CA ILE A 113 -6.75 10.89 -8.74
C ILE A 113 -6.76 9.50 -9.34
N GLU A 114 -6.92 8.47 -8.51
CA GLU A 114 -7.13 7.11 -8.99
C GLU A 114 -8.54 6.89 -9.55
N GLN A 115 -9.48 7.84 -9.48
CA GLN A 115 -10.66 7.84 -10.35
C GLN A 115 -10.25 8.34 -11.75
N ASP A 116 -9.53 7.48 -12.46
CA ASP A 116 -9.19 7.66 -13.86
C ASP A 116 -10.49 7.62 -14.68
N SER A 117 -10.69 8.58 -15.60
CA SER A 117 -11.84 8.58 -16.51
C SER A 117 -11.88 7.32 -17.40
N ASN A 118 -10.75 6.62 -17.53
CA ASN A 118 -10.61 5.36 -18.25
C ASN A 118 -10.79 4.13 -17.35
N GLU A 119 -11.19 4.30 -16.08
CA GLU A 119 -11.51 3.16 -15.23
C GLU A 119 -12.85 2.55 -15.64
N GLU A 120 -12.76 1.47 -16.39
CA GLU A 120 -13.89 0.62 -16.71
C GLU A 120 -14.28 -0.24 -15.51
N TRP A 121 -15.58 -0.38 -15.28
CA TRP A 121 -16.14 -1.28 -14.27
C TRP A 121 -16.98 -2.37 -14.93
N ARG A 122 -16.65 -3.63 -14.66
CA ARG A 122 -17.35 -4.80 -15.18
C ARG A 122 -17.92 -5.64 -14.05
N GLU A 123 -19.07 -6.25 -14.30
CA GLU A 123 -19.72 -7.18 -13.37
C GLU A 123 -19.35 -8.61 -13.74
N ILE A 124 -18.96 -9.39 -12.74
CA ILE A 124 -18.63 -10.80 -12.87
C ILE A 124 -19.40 -11.61 -11.85
N GLU A 125 -19.75 -12.83 -12.22
CA GLU A 125 -20.41 -13.77 -11.33
C GLU A 125 -19.50 -14.99 -11.11
N ILE A 126 -19.18 -15.26 -9.85
CA ILE A 126 -18.34 -16.39 -9.45
C ILE A 126 -18.99 -17.07 -8.25
N ASN A 127 -19.25 -18.38 -8.36
CA ASN A 127 -19.90 -19.18 -7.31
C ASN A 127 -21.19 -18.55 -6.78
N SER A 128 -22.06 -18.08 -7.70
CA SER A 128 -23.33 -17.40 -7.40
C SER A 128 -23.17 -16.09 -6.59
N ARG A 129 -21.98 -15.49 -6.59
CA ARG A 129 -21.73 -14.16 -6.05
C ARG A 129 -21.36 -13.20 -7.17
N LYS A 130 -22.05 -12.05 -7.18
CA LYS A 130 -21.76 -10.95 -8.08
C LYS A 130 -20.69 -10.05 -7.48
N PHE A 131 -19.68 -9.76 -8.27
CA PHE A 131 -18.67 -8.76 -7.97
C PHE A 131 -18.68 -7.71 -9.06
N LYS A 132 -18.39 -6.46 -8.69
CA LYS A 132 -18.09 -5.42 -9.66
C LYS A 132 -16.63 -5.05 -9.52
N VAL A 133 -15.87 -5.24 -10.59
CA VAL A 133 -14.42 -5.08 -10.59
C VAL A 133 -14.01 -4.01 -11.60
N SER A 134 -12.92 -3.32 -11.30
CA SER A 134 -12.43 -2.24 -12.15
C SER A 134 -11.16 -2.61 -12.91
N SER A 135 -10.92 -1.94 -14.04
CA SER A 135 -9.70 -2.10 -14.83
C SER A 135 -8.43 -1.71 -14.07
N LEU A 136 -8.55 -0.94 -12.98
CA LEU A 136 -7.43 -0.57 -12.10
C LEU A 136 -7.18 -1.55 -10.95
N GLY A 137 -7.93 -2.66 -10.89
CA GLY A 137 -7.75 -3.67 -9.85
C GLY A 137 -8.49 -3.37 -8.55
N ARG A 138 -9.60 -2.62 -8.62
CA ARG A 138 -10.49 -2.37 -7.48
C ARG A 138 -11.71 -3.26 -7.54
N VAL A 139 -12.29 -3.56 -6.38
CA VAL A 139 -13.50 -4.36 -6.23
C VAL A 139 -14.53 -3.54 -5.45
N ARG A 140 -15.74 -3.44 -5.98
CA ARG A 140 -16.90 -2.88 -5.30
C ARG A 140 -17.67 -4.00 -4.63
N LEU A 141 -17.75 -3.91 -3.30
CA LEU A 141 -18.45 -4.86 -2.45
C LEU A 141 -19.98 -4.62 -2.48
N PRO A 142 -20.79 -5.60 -2.05
CA PRO A 142 -22.26 -5.46 -2.04
C PRO A 142 -22.79 -4.30 -1.19
N ASN A 143 -22.04 -3.89 -0.15
CA ASN A 143 -22.36 -2.72 0.67
C ASN A 143 -22.02 -1.37 -0.01
N GLY A 144 -21.56 -1.38 -1.26
CA GLY A 144 -21.17 -0.20 -2.02
C GLY A 144 -19.73 0.27 -1.78
N LEU A 145 -18.99 -0.32 -0.84
CA LEU A 145 -17.61 0.04 -0.56
C LEU A 145 -16.67 -0.41 -1.69
N ILE A 146 -15.85 0.51 -2.18
CA ILE A 146 -14.78 0.23 -3.15
C ILE A 146 -13.49 -0.07 -2.38
N THR A 147 -12.81 -1.14 -2.73
CA THR A 147 -11.58 -1.57 -2.06
C THR A 147 -10.59 -2.19 -3.05
N LYS A 148 -9.28 -2.04 -2.79
CA LYS A 148 -8.23 -2.84 -3.44
C LYS A 148 -8.09 -4.24 -2.82
N GLY A 149 -8.87 -4.55 -1.78
CA GLY A 149 -8.70 -5.73 -0.95
C GLY A 149 -7.66 -5.51 0.14
N PHE A 150 -7.27 -6.60 0.80
CA PHE A 150 -6.16 -6.61 1.77
C PHE A 150 -5.07 -7.55 1.25
N LEU A 151 -3.83 -7.24 1.62
CA LEU A 151 -2.66 -8.03 1.22
C LEU A 151 -2.54 -9.27 2.12
N ASP A 152 -2.55 -10.45 1.52
CA ASP A 152 -2.32 -11.72 2.19
C ASP A 152 -1.42 -12.62 1.31
N ALA A 153 -0.36 -13.15 1.91
CA ALA A 153 0.65 -13.98 1.22
C ALA A 153 1.15 -13.37 -0.11
N GLY A 154 1.31 -12.05 -0.16
CA GLY A 154 1.76 -11.30 -1.33
C GLY A 154 0.67 -10.93 -2.33
N TYR A 155 -0.56 -11.42 -2.19
CA TYR A 155 -1.66 -11.13 -3.13
C TYR A 155 -2.79 -10.35 -2.47
N PHE A 156 -3.42 -9.46 -3.23
CA PHE A 156 -4.63 -8.80 -2.77
C PHE A 156 -5.83 -9.76 -2.80
N ARG A 157 -6.62 -9.75 -1.72
CA ARG A 157 -7.81 -10.60 -1.57
C ARG A 157 -9.05 -9.86 -1.07
N VAL A 158 -10.22 -10.43 -1.35
CA VAL A 158 -11.54 -9.94 -0.92
C VAL A 158 -12.45 -11.06 -0.40
N ALA A 159 -13.50 -10.67 0.31
CA ALA A 159 -14.51 -11.55 0.93
C ALA A 159 -13.92 -12.61 1.87
N ARG A 160 -13.26 -12.16 2.96
CA ARG A 160 -12.60 -13.01 3.95
C ARG A 160 -11.61 -13.98 3.29
N GLU A 161 -10.72 -13.43 2.48
CA GLU A 161 -9.58 -14.12 1.85
C GLU A 161 -9.92 -15.16 0.77
N LYS A 162 -11.20 -15.30 0.42
CA LYS A 162 -11.66 -16.32 -0.53
C LYS A 162 -11.27 -16.02 -1.98
N TYR A 163 -11.24 -14.75 -2.39
CA TYR A 163 -11.03 -14.40 -3.80
C TYR A 163 -9.80 -13.50 -3.97
N ARG A 164 -8.90 -13.88 -4.90
CA ARG A 164 -7.72 -13.08 -5.27
C ARG A 164 -8.10 -12.02 -6.30
N VAL A 165 -7.69 -10.78 -6.07
CA VAL A 165 -8.11 -9.63 -6.88
C VAL A 165 -7.63 -9.75 -8.33
N HIS A 166 -6.36 -10.07 -8.59
CA HIS A 166 -5.87 -10.26 -9.98
C HIS A 166 -6.72 -11.26 -10.78
N ARG A 167 -7.17 -12.36 -10.17
CA ARG A 167 -8.00 -13.34 -10.88
C ARG A 167 -9.37 -12.79 -11.22
N LEU A 168 -9.97 -12.03 -10.31
CA LEU A 168 -11.25 -11.38 -10.56
C LEU A 168 -11.14 -10.37 -11.71
N VAL A 169 -10.06 -9.59 -11.72
CA VAL A 169 -9.79 -8.59 -12.76
C VAL A 169 -9.54 -9.29 -14.10
N ALA A 170 -8.68 -10.30 -14.14
CA ALA A 170 -8.39 -11.04 -15.37
C ALA A 170 -9.64 -11.73 -15.95
N LEU A 171 -10.51 -12.31 -15.10
CA LEU A 171 -11.79 -12.87 -15.55
C LEU A 171 -12.71 -11.82 -16.19
N ALA A 172 -12.59 -10.55 -15.81
CA ALA A 172 -13.43 -9.48 -16.33
C ALA A 172 -12.85 -8.81 -17.58
N PHE A 173 -11.52 -8.68 -17.66
CA PHE A 173 -10.86 -7.84 -18.66
C PHE A 173 -9.94 -8.61 -19.62
N CYS A 174 -9.44 -9.79 -19.24
CA CYS A 174 -8.54 -10.59 -20.07
C CYS A 174 -9.32 -11.67 -20.81
N LEU A 175 -8.94 -11.92 -22.07
CA LEU A 175 -9.51 -13.00 -22.86
C LEU A 175 -8.87 -14.33 -22.43
N LYS A 176 -9.69 -15.29 -22.02
CA LYS A 176 -9.19 -16.62 -21.67
C LYS A 176 -8.85 -17.40 -22.94
N GLU A 177 -7.57 -17.50 -23.27
CA GLU A 177 -7.10 -18.36 -24.36
C GLU A 177 -7.21 -19.85 -23.99
N LYS A 178 -7.55 -20.68 -24.98
CA LYS A 178 -7.71 -22.12 -24.79
C LYS A 178 -6.37 -22.77 -24.42
N GLY A 179 -6.29 -23.36 -23.23
CA GLY A 179 -5.07 -24.00 -22.71
C GLY A 179 -4.25 -23.16 -21.73
N LYS A 180 -4.59 -21.89 -21.51
CA LYS A 180 -3.99 -21.04 -20.46
C LYS A 180 -4.88 -21.04 -19.21
N GLU A 181 -4.37 -21.60 -18.10
CA GLU A 181 -5.12 -21.74 -16.85
C GLU A 181 -4.72 -20.74 -15.75
N TYR A 182 -3.57 -20.08 -15.90
CA TYR A 182 -3.00 -19.20 -14.89
C TYR A 182 -3.00 -17.75 -15.36
N VAL A 183 -3.16 -16.83 -14.40
CA VAL A 183 -3.06 -15.38 -14.62
C VAL A 183 -1.69 -14.94 -14.12
N ASN A 184 -0.96 -14.25 -14.98
CA ASN A 184 0.38 -13.71 -14.69
C ASN A 184 0.36 -12.19 -14.57
N HIS A 185 1.33 -11.65 -13.82
CA HIS A 185 1.61 -10.22 -13.72
C HIS A 185 2.80 -9.88 -14.62
N VAL A 186 2.60 -9.01 -15.61
CA VAL A 186 3.63 -8.68 -16.62
C VAL A 186 4.86 -8.04 -15.98
N ASP A 187 4.68 -7.18 -14.98
CA ASP A 187 5.76 -6.53 -14.24
C ASP A 187 6.37 -7.39 -13.11
N GLY A 188 5.82 -8.58 -12.87
CA GLY A 188 6.23 -9.46 -11.77
C GLY A 188 5.88 -8.94 -10.38
N ASP A 189 5.10 -7.86 -10.25
CA ASP A 189 4.61 -7.32 -8.98
C ASP A 189 3.17 -7.80 -8.69
N PRO A 190 2.98 -8.73 -7.74
CA PRO A 190 1.65 -9.24 -7.37
C PRO A 190 0.70 -8.19 -6.78
N SER A 191 1.21 -7.01 -6.41
CA SER A 191 0.44 -5.90 -5.86
C SER A 191 -0.21 -5.04 -6.96
N ASN A 192 0.31 -5.08 -8.19
CA ASN A 192 -0.20 -4.32 -9.33
C ASN A 192 -1.30 -5.09 -10.08
N ASN A 193 -2.54 -4.99 -9.59
CA ASN A 193 -3.69 -5.71 -10.16
C ASN A 193 -4.42 -4.96 -11.29
N LYS A 194 -3.75 -4.01 -11.97
CA LYS A 194 -4.33 -3.36 -13.14
C LYS A 194 -4.56 -4.38 -14.24
N ALA A 195 -5.69 -4.32 -14.94
CA ALA A 195 -6.01 -5.22 -16.04
C ALA A 195 -4.94 -5.22 -17.13
N SER A 196 -4.35 -4.05 -17.42
CA SER A 196 -3.25 -3.91 -18.39
C SER A 196 -1.95 -4.59 -17.94
N ASN A 197 -1.85 -4.99 -16.67
CA ASN A 197 -0.70 -5.69 -16.10
C ASN A 197 -0.96 -7.20 -15.94
N LEU A 198 -2.08 -7.72 -16.44
CA LEU A 198 -2.48 -9.12 -16.28
C LEU A 198 -2.67 -9.81 -17.64
N GLU A 199 -2.14 -11.03 -17.76
CA GLU A 199 -2.29 -11.91 -18.93
C GLU A 199 -2.58 -13.37 -18.56
#